data_AF-A0A965BR90-F1
#
_entry.id   AF-A0A965BR90-F1
#
_cell.length_a   1.000
_cell.length_b   1.000
_cell.length_c   1.000
_cell.angle_alpha   90.00
_cell.angle_beta   90.00
_cell.angle_gamma   90.00
#
_symmetry.space_group_name_H-M   'P 1'
#
loop_
_entity.id
_entity.type
_entity.pdbx_description
1 polymer ?
#
loop_
_entity_poly.entity_id
_entity_poly.type
_entity_poly.pdbx_seq_one_letter_code
_entity_poly.pdbx_strand_id
1 'polypeptide(L)'
;GFKDHRFATIYRYDQSWRRLGGWMMPDSVTRQMQPYAASGGALGADGLLYLSGHDKPEVYVLAAPRMGPKLIHVATISVNIEGQAIAWDDSAERVLIGISRSSREIKSFRIPPVVLPAGLFRLTEVNFTL
;
A
#
# COMPACT_ATOMS: atom_id res chain seq x y z
N GLY A 1 -8.17 0.91 -26.32
CA GLY A 1 -8.68 0.70 -24.95
C GLY A 1 -7.52 0.39 -24.06
N PHE A 2 -7.03 1.38 -23.30
CA PHE A 2 -5.94 1.20 -22.36
C PHE A 2 -6.50 1.41 -20.96
N LYS A 3 -6.40 0.37 -20.12
CA LYS A 3 -6.68 0.48 -18.70
C LYS A 3 -5.53 1.28 -18.11
N ASP A 4 -5.71 2.59 -18.10
CA ASP A 4 -4.72 3.54 -17.63
C ASP A 4 -4.61 3.44 -16.11
N HIS A 5 -3.49 2.90 -15.63
CA HIS A 5 -3.16 2.77 -14.20
C HIS A 5 -3.12 4.13 -13.48
N ARG A 6 -3.13 5.26 -14.20
CA ARG A 6 -3.23 6.62 -13.62
C ARG A 6 -4.54 6.85 -12.84
N PHE A 7 -5.55 5.99 -13.02
CA PHE A 7 -6.82 6.06 -12.28
C PHE A 7 -6.92 5.05 -11.11
N ALA A 8 -5.82 4.42 -10.71
CA ALA A 8 -5.84 3.52 -9.55
C ALA A 8 -6.33 4.27 -8.31
N THR A 9 -7.40 3.74 -7.70
CA THR A 9 -8.10 4.35 -6.57
C THR A 9 -8.18 3.35 -5.42
N ILE A 10 -7.92 3.83 -4.20
CA ILE A 10 -8.12 3.09 -2.96
C ILE A 10 -9.47 3.50 -2.39
N TYR A 11 -10.36 2.54 -2.15
CA TYR A 11 -11.66 2.79 -1.53
C TYR A 11 -11.70 2.25 -0.12
N ARG A 12 -12.38 2.97 0.78
CA ARG A 12 -12.69 2.50 2.13
C ARG A 12 -14.16 2.13 2.20
N TYR A 13 -14.41 0.99 2.83
CA TYR A 13 -15.74 0.46 3.09
C TYR A 13 -15.94 0.30 4.60
N ASP A 14 -17.20 0.32 5.04
CA ASP A 14 -17.55 -0.12 6.39
C ASP A 14 -17.77 -1.65 6.46
N GLN A 15 -18.10 -2.15 7.65
CA GLN A 15 -18.35 -3.58 7.89
C GLN A 15 -19.57 -4.12 7.14
N SER A 16 -20.45 -3.25 6.65
CA SER A 16 -21.61 -3.60 5.83
C SER A 16 -21.34 -3.41 4.33
N TRP A 17 -20.06 -3.30 3.93
CA TRP A 17 -19.64 -3.09 2.54
C TRP A 17 -20.19 -1.82 1.88
N ARG A 18 -20.54 -0.80 2.66
CA ARG A 18 -20.91 0.52 2.13
C ARG A 18 -19.66 1.35 1.91
N ARG A 19 -19.53 1.95 0.73
CA ARG A 19 -18.38 2.81 0.40
C ARG A 19 -18.46 4.10 1.22
N LEU A 20 -17.44 4.34 2.05
CA LEU A 20 -17.31 5.56 2.85
C LEU A 20 -16.58 6.67 2.08
N GLY A 21 -15.66 6.29 1.20
CA GLY A 21 -14.82 7.24 0.48
C GLY A 21 -13.62 6.57 -0.16
N GLY A 22 -12.63 7.37 -0.51
CA GLY A 22 -11.41 6.86 -1.10
C GLY A 22 -10.44 7.95 -1.52
N TRP A 23 -9.28 7.51 -1.99
CA TRP A 23 -8.20 8.36 -2.46
C TRP A 23 -7.63 7.82 -3.76
N MET A 24 -7.16 8.71 -4.61
CA MET A 24 -6.34 8.37 -5.76
C MET A 24 -4.91 8.01 -5.34
N MET A 25 -4.25 7.18 -6.14
CA MET A 25 -2.85 6.82 -5.95
C MET A 25 -1.91 8.01 -6.26
N PRO A 26 -0.81 8.23 -5.50
CA PRO A 26 0.19 9.23 -5.83
C PRO A 26 1.01 8.85 -7.07
N ASP A 27 1.41 9.87 -7.84
CA ASP A 27 2.17 9.69 -9.08
C ASP A 27 3.55 9.08 -8.83
N SER A 28 4.11 9.29 -7.64
CA SER A 28 5.37 8.69 -7.21
C SER A 28 5.32 7.17 -7.08
N VAL A 29 4.12 6.58 -6.90
CA VAL A 29 3.91 5.14 -6.82
C VAL A 29 3.43 4.58 -8.16
N THR A 30 2.47 5.24 -8.83
CA THR A 30 1.96 4.77 -10.13
C THR A 30 3.04 4.73 -11.21
N ARG A 31 4.05 5.62 -11.14
CA ARG A 31 5.21 5.59 -12.04
C ARG A 31 6.09 4.36 -11.81
N GLN A 32 6.19 3.89 -10.57
CA GLN A 32 7.06 2.76 -10.23
C GLN A 32 6.40 1.41 -10.49
N MET A 33 5.06 1.36 -10.51
CA MET A 33 4.28 0.15 -10.77
C MET A 33 4.08 -0.15 -12.27
N GLN A 34 4.46 0.77 -13.16
CA GLN A 34 4.33 0.61 -14.61
C GLN A 34 4.89 -0.73 -15.13
N PRO A 35 4.25 -1.35 -16.14
CA PRO A 35 3.00 -0.95 -16.79
C PRO A 35 1.73 -1.40 -16.02
N TYR A 36 1.91 -2.18 -14.97
CA TYR A 36 0.84 -2.80 -14.19
C TYR A 36 0.38 -1.91 -13.02
N ALA A 37 -0.66 -2.33 -12.31
CA ALA A 37 -1.11 -1.67 -11.09
C ALA A 37 -0.54 -2.39 -9.85
N ALA A 38 -0.93 -1.95 -8.64
CA ALA A 38 -0.59 -2.65 -7.41
C ALA A 38 -1.07 -4.11 -7.45
N SER A 39 -0.16 -5.05 -7.14
CA SER A 39 -0.45 -6.48 -7.07
C SER A 39 -0.99 -6.91 -5.70
N GLY A 40 -0.75 -6.10 -4.68
CA GLY A 40 -1.22 -6.34 -3.32
C GLY A 40 -1.16 -5.07 -2.48
N GLY A 41 -1.94 -5.08 -1.41
CA GLY A 41 -1.96 -4.02 -0.43
C GLY A 41 -2.33 -4.56 0.94
N ALA A 42 -1.64 -4.09 1.97
CA ALA A 42 -1.88 -4.49 3.35
C ALA A 42 -1.90 -3.25 4.25
N LEU A 43 -2.91 -3.15 5.10
CA LEU A 43 -2.97 -2.10 6.12
C LEU A 43 -2.16 -2.55 7.34
N GLY A 44 -1.13 -1.79 7.70
CA GLY A 44 -0.33 -2.07 8.89
C GLY A 44 -1.08 -1.78 10.18
N ALA A 45 -0.65 -2.42 11.27
CA ALA A 45 -1.11 -2.07 12.62
C ALA A 45 -0.75 -0.62 13.01
N ASP A 46 0.23 -0.02 12.32
CA ASP A 46 0.59 1.39 12.41
C ASP A 46 -0.36 2.33 11.63
N GLY A 47 -1.41 1.79 11.01
CA GLY A 47 -2.43 2.52 10.27
C GLY A 47 -1.98 3.04 8.90
N LEU A 48 -0.80 2.67 8.41
CA LEU A 48 -0.32 3.02 7.07
C LEU A 48 -0.67 1.94 6.05
N LEU A 49 -0.81 2.32 4.79
CA LEU A 49 -1.07 1.39 3.69
C LEU A 49 0.23 1.01 2.99
N TYR A 50 0.52 -0.28 2.93
CA TYR A 50 1.70 -0.83 2.28
C TYR A 50 1.27 -1.47 0.97
N LEU A 51 1.91 -1.10 -0.14
CA LEU A 51 1.59 -1.61 -1.47
C LEU A 51 2.81 -2.24 -2.12
N SER A 52 2.59 -3.31 -2.87
CA SER A 52 3.59 -3.89 -3.77
C SER A 52 3.14 -3.72 -5.24
N GLY A 53 4.10 -3.38 -6.09
CA GLY A 53 3.93 -3.48 -7.56
C GLY A 53 4.20 -4.91 -8.04
N HIS A 54 4.08 -5.17 -9.34
CA HIS A 54 4.23 -6.52 -9.91
C HIS A 54 5.70 -6.96 -10.18
N ASP A 55 6.59 -5.98 -10.34
CA ASP A 55 7.92 -6.26 -10.90
C ASP A 55 9.04 -5.81 -9.96
N LYS A 56 8.94 -4.59 -9.42
CA LYS A 56 10.00 -4.03 -8.57
C LYS A 56 10.05 -4.69 -7.19
N PRO A 57 11.25 -4.95 -6.65
CA PRO A 57 11.46 -5.47 -5.30
C PRO A 57 11.29 -4.40 -4.24
N GLU A 58 10.12 -3.75 -4.24
CA GLU A 58 9.83 -2.55 -3.45
C GLU A 58 8.42 -2.62 -2.85
N VAL A 59 8.31 -2.18 -1.60
CA VAL A 59 7.06 -1.87 -0.91
C VAL A 59 6.95 -0.37 -0.74
N TYR A 60 5.82 0.20 -1.17
CA TYR A 60 5.53 1.63 -1.07
C TYR A 60 4.57 1.86 0.09
N VAL A 61 4.92 2.80 0.97
CA VAL A 61 4.16 3.11 2.17
C VAL A 61 3.41 4.41 1.98
N LEU A 62 2.10 4.38 2.24
CA LEU A 62 1.18 5.47 1.99
C LEU A 62 0.49 5.94 3.27
N ALA A 63 0.36 7.25 3.40
CA ALA A 63 -0.40 7.94 4.42
C ALA A 63 -1.55 8.74 3.80
N ALA A 64 -2.54 9.08 4.62
CA ALA A 64 -3.62 9.97 4.22
C ALA A 64 -3.17 11.44 4.27
N PRO A 65 -3.55 12.26 3.28
CA PRO A 65 -3.23 13.68 3.29
C PRO A 65 -4.09 14.43 4.30
N ARG A 66 -3.64 15.63 4.72
CA ARG A 66 -4.52 16.56 5.46
C ARG A 66 -5.71 17.02 4.63
N MET A 67 -5.46 17.32 3.36
CA MET A 67 -6.46 17.73 2.38
C MET A 67 -6.03 17.25 1.00
N GLY A 68 -7.02 17.02 0.14
CA GLY A 68 -6.79 16.67 -1.25
C GLY A 68 -7.07 15.20 -1.55
N PRO A 69 -7.11 14.84 -2.85
CA PRO A 69 -7.71 13.59 -3.27
C PRO A 69 -6.72 12.43 -3.39
N LYS A 70 -5.41 12.66 -3.23
CA LYS A 70 -4.36 11.63 -3.40
C LYS A 70 -3.76 11.21 -2.07
N LEU A 71 -3.48 9.92 -1.89
CA LEU A 71 -2.61 9.45 -0.79
C LEU A 71 -1.21 10.04 -0.94
N ILE A 72 -0.47 10.11 0.17
CA ILE A 72 0.90 10.61 0.20
C ILE A 72 1.86 9.44 0.36
N HIS A 73 2.82 9.33 -0.55
CA HIS A 73 3.91 8.36 -0.47
C HIS A 73 4.94 8.84 0.55
N VAL A 74 5.12 8.09 1.63
CA VAL A 74 5.97 8.48 2.77
C VAL A 74 7.26 7.66 2.88
N ALA A 75 7.31 6.47 2.29
CA ALA A 75 8.53 5.66 2.24
C ALA A 75 8.50 4.61 1.11
N THR A 76 9.68 4.28 0.59
CA THR A 76 9.91 3.08 -0.23
C THR A 76 10.86 2.15 0.52
N ILE A 77 10.50 0.88 0.61
CA ILE A 77 11.25 -0.14 1.34
C ILE A 77 11.63 -1.24 0.35
N SER A 78 12.92 -1.47 0.16
CA SER A 78 13.40 -2.59 -0.66
C SER A 78 13.12 -3.92 0.04
N VAL A 79 12.58 -4.89 -0.70
CA VAL A 79 12.25 -6.23 -0.22
C VAL A 79 12.83 -7.27 -1.16
N ASN A 80 13.29 -8.41 -0.64
CA ASN A 80 13.96 -9.43 -1.47
C ASN A 80 12.98 -10.35 -2.23
N ILE A 81 11.97 -9.77 -2.87
CA ILE A 81 10.96 -10.46 -3.70
C ILE A 81 10.65 -9.64 -4.95
N GLU A 82 10.46 -10.29 -6.11
CA GLU A 82 9.86 -9.66 -7.28
C GLU A 82 8.41 -9.33 -6.92
N GLY A 83 8.04 -8.05 -6.95
CA GLY A 83 6.87 -7.51 -6.27
C GLY A 83 5.57 -8.28 -6.57
N GLN A 84 4.95 -8.86 -5.55
CA GLN A 84 3.68 -9.58 -5.68
C GLN A 84 2.83 -9.35 -4.44
N ALA A 85 1.65 -9.98 -4.37
CA ALA A 85 0.76 -9.89 -3.22
C ALA A 85 1.52 -10.06 -1.89
N ILE A 86 1.22 -9.15 -0.95
CA ILE A 86 1.81 -9.10 0.39
C ILE A 86 0.71 -9.22 1.45
N ALA A 87 1.05 -9.77 2.60
CA ALA A 87 0.21 -9.81 3.78
C ALA A 87 1.07 -9.63 5.04
N TRP A 88 0.48 -9.10 6.12
CA TRP A 88 1.14 -9.08 7.43
C TRP A 88 1.13 -10.47 8.04
N ASP A 89 2.23 -10.84 8.68
CA ASP A 89 2.32 -12.01 9.55
C ASP A 89 1.84 -11.61 10.96
N ASP A 90 0.62 -12.00 11.30
CA ASP A 90 0.01 -11.68 12.59
C ASP A 90 0.75 -12.32 13.79
N SER A 91 1.65 -13.28 13.54
CA SER A 91 2.46 -13.91 14.59
C SER A 91 3.76 -13.17 14.91
N ALA A 92 4.16 -12.20 14.08
CA ALA A 92 5.45 -11.53 14.19
C ALA A 92 5.36 -10.01 14.00
N GLU A 93 6.06 -9.27 14.86
CA GLU A 93 6.05 -7.82 14.80
C GLU A 93 6.72 -7.30 13.52
N ARG A 94 5.95 -6.54 12.74
CA ARG A 94 6.36 -5.92 11.48
C ARG A 94 7.01 -6.88 10.50
N VAL A 95 6.49 -8.09 10.38
CA VAL A 95 6.87 -9.01 9.31
C VAL A 95 5.79 -9.00 8.26
N LEU A 96 6.17 -8.67 7.03
CA LEU A 96 5.34 -8.94 5.86
C LEU A 96 5.79 -10.27 5.24
N ILE A 97 4.83 -11.01 4.72
CA ILE A 97 5.05 -12.18 3.88
C ILE A 97 4.63 -11.85 2.46
N GLY A 98 5.34 -12.42 1.49
CA GLY A 98 5.03 -12.28 0.08
C GLY A 98 5.39 -13.55 -0.67
N ILE A 99 4.76 -13.72 -1.84
CA ILE A 99 4.95 -14.90 -2.68
C ILE A 99 5.93 -14.56 -3.80
N SER A 100 6.99 -15.34 -3.95
CA SER A 100 7.87 -15.30 -5.12
C SER A 100 7.40 -16.33 -6.15
N ARG A 101 6.86 -15.89 -7.28
CA ARG A 101 6.43 -16.83 -8.36
C ARG A 101 7.58 -17.58 -8.98
N SER A 102 8.72 -16.91 -9.18
CA SER A 102 9.89 -17.48 -9.83
C SER A 102 10.44 -18.67 -9.05
N SER A 103 10.54 -18.54 -7.71
CA SER A 103 10.98 -19.66 -6.85
C SER A 103 9.85 -20.52 -6.29
N ARG A 104 8.58 -20.08 -6.39
CA ARG A 104 7.39 -20.70 -5.76
C ARG A 104 7.50 -20.79 -4.23
N GLU A 105 8.13 -19.80 -3.61
CA GLU A 105 8.35 -19.75 -2.17
C GLU A 105 7.56 -18.61 -1.52
N ILE A 106 7.27 -18.80 -0.23
CA ILE A 106 6.87 -17.71 0.68
C ILE A 106 8.15 -17.12 1.25
N LYS A 107 8.27 -15.80 1.19
CA LYS A 107 9.39 -15.06 1.76
C LYS A 107 8.86 -14.09 2.79
N SER A 108 9.53 -14.04 3.93
CA SER A 108 9.23 -13.10 5.01
C SER A 108 10.26 -11.98 5.04
N PHE A 109 9.80 -10.76 5.32
CA PHE A 109 10.64 -9.57 5.35
C PHE A 109 10.25 -8.69 6.52
N ARG A 110 11.25 -8.36 7.34
CA ARG A 110 11.08 -7.42 8.45
C ARG A 110 11.00 -6.02 7.88
N ILE A 111 9.90 -5.34 8.18
CA ILE A 111 9.64 -3.97 7.77
C ILE A 111 10.15 -3.02 8.85
N PRO A 112 11.06 -2.08 8.51
CA PRO A 112 11.51 -1.08 9.46
C PRO A 112 10.35 -0.16 9.87
N PRO A 113 10.42 0.44 11.07
CA PRO A 113 9.49 1.48 11.45
C PRO A 113 9.46 2.63 10.45
N VAL A 114 8.27 3.06 10.06
CA VAL A 114 8.07 4.24 9.21
C VAL A 114 7.64 5.41 10.07
N VAL A 115 8.42 6.48 10.04
CA VAL A 115 8.08 7.74 10.70
C VAL A 115 7.06 8.47 9.83
N LEU A 116 5.90 8.78 10.39
CA LEU A 116 4.88 9.59 9.71
C LEU A 116 5.30 11.07 9.74
N PRO A 117 5.50 11.72 8.57
CA PRO A 117 5.77 13.15 8.52
C PRO A 117 4.66 13.97 9.18
N ALA A 118 5.03 15.07 9.84
CA ALA A 118 4.08 15.97 10.48
C ALA A 118 3.04 16.50 9.47
N GLY A 119 1.78 16.60 9.91
CA GLY A 119 0.68 17.09 9.07
C GLY A 119 0.08 16.04 8.12
N LEU A 120 0.48 14.77 8.23
CA LEU A 120 -0.17 13.64 7.56
C LEU A 120 -0.90 12.77 8.58
N PHE A 121 -1.80 11.92 8.09
CA PHE A 121 -2.64 11.06 8.93
C PHE A 121 -2.48 9.58 8.59
N ARG A 122 -2.69 8.71 9.58
CA ARG A 122 -2.88 7.28 9.32
C ARG A 122 -4.24 7.07 8.67
N LEU A 123 -4.36 6.08 7.79
CA LEU A 123 -5.63 5.79 7.12
C LEU A 123 -6.72 5.35 8.11
N THR A 124 -6.33 4.74 9.23
CA THR A 124 -7.22 4.33 10.32
C THR A 124 -7.75 5.49 11.15
N GLU A 125 -7.08 6.64 11.14
CA GLU A 125 -7.46 7.85 11.89
C GLU A 125 -8.39 8.78 11.10
N VAL A 126 -8.44 8.61 9.77
CA VAL A 126 -9.31 9.45 8.93
C VAL A 126 -10.74 8.92 8.99
N ASN A 127 -11.70 9.78 9.32
CA ASN A 127 -13.11 9.46 9.18
C ASN A 127 -13.64 10.13 7.91
N PHE A 128 -14.26 9.35 7.03
CA PHE A 128 -15.11 9.91 5.98
C PHE A 128 -16.47 10.12 6.62
N THR A 129 -16.77 11.35 7.04
CA THR A 129 -18.12 11.72 7.42
C THR A 129 -18.98 11.68 6.15
N LEU A 130 -20.09 10.93 6.20
CA LEU A 130 -21.11 10.92 5.14
C LEU A 130 -21.83 12.26 5.06
#